data_AF-A0A2V7GKJ6-F1
#
_entry.id   AF-A0A2V7GKJ6-F1
#
_cell.length_a   1.000
_cell.length_b   1.000
_cell.length_c   1.000
_cell.angle_alpha   90.00
_cell.angle_beta   90.00
_cell.angle_gamma   90.00
#
_symmetry.space_group_name_H-M   'P 1'
#
loop_
_entity.id
_entity.type
_entity.pdbx_description
1 polymer ?
#
loop_
_entity_poly.entity_id
_entity_poly.type
_entity_poly.pdbx_seq_one_letter_code
_entity_poly.pdbx_strand_id
1 'polypeptide(L)'
;MFLVAGVLVFGLPLLVSCRLDQLLTAGPAPVVNLRPDTIGVAEAKPLPVTVTAGGQVQGSVPLTFESSNPSIATIDQNGVVHGLTRGKAAITARVPGLEGVDRPAAATDTVWVVAVSVILTRPVDTLTSLNDTTCLTAAAYDKQGDSLTAPPTISKTSDPDNTLTPFGTQGCYRATKSGRSATI
;
A
#
# COMPACT_ATOMS: atom_id res chain seq x y z
N MET A 1 70.18 -44.28 42.39
CA MET A 1 69.93 -45.13 41.20
C MET A 1 68.43 -45.34 41.11
N PHE A 2 67.77 -44.59 40.20
CA PHE A 2 66.41 -44.75 39.63
C PHE A 2 65.19 -44.71 40.59
N LEU A 3 64.03 -44.12 40.27
CA LEU A 3 63.52 -43.49 39.05
C LEU A 3 62.29 -42.64 39.44
N VAL A 4 62.22 -41.37 39.02
CA VAL A 4 61.02 -40.54 39.06
C VAL A 4 60.17 -40.91 37.84
N ALA A 5 58.96 -41.42 38.03
CA ALA A 5 58.01 -41.67 36.94
C ALA A 5 56.83 -40.70 37.07
N GLY A 6 56.97 -39.54 36.42
CA GLY A 6 55.84 -38.66 36.12
C GLY A 6 55.03 -39.27 34.99
N VAL A 7 53.73 -39.46 35.22
CA VAL A 7 52.78 -39.82 34.17
C VAL A 7 52.07 -38.54 33.75
N LEU A 8 52.28 -38.19 32.48
CA LEU A 8 51.68 -37.08 31.77
C LEU A 8 50.14 -37.15 31.81
N VAL A 9 49.52 -36.06 32.28
CA VAL A 9 48.14 -35.71 31.94
C VAL A 9 48.16 -35.21 30.50
N PHE A 10 48.00 -36.11 29.53
CA PHE A 10 47.78 -35.73 28.14
C PHE A 10 46.37 -35.16 28.01
N GLY A 11 46.32 -33.83 27.84
CA GLY A 11 45.10 -33.07 27.71
C GLY A 11 44.22 -33.55 26.56
N LEU A 12 42.92 -33.44 26.80
CA LEU A 12 41.87 -33.58 25.80
C LEU A 12 41.29 -32.19 25.44
N PRO A 13 42.03 -31.21 24.83
CA PRO A 13 41.47 -29.88 24.61
C PRO A 13 40.80 -29.71 23.22
N LEU A 14 40.58 -30.76 22.43
CA LEU A 14 40.20 -30.59 21.02
C LEU A 14 38.74 -30.90 20.66
N LEU A 15 37.93 -31.46 21.56
CA LEU A 15 36.50 -31.72 21.28
C LEU A 15 35.57 -30.57 21.69
N VAL A 16 36.05 -29.58 22.44
CA VAL A 16 35.25 -28.42 22.87
C VAL A 16 35.28 -27.28 21.83
N SER A 17 36.32 -27.20 21.00
CA SER A 17 36.49 -26.07 20.06
C SER A 17 35.46 -26.08 18.92
N CYS A 18 35.09 -27.26 18.39
CA CYS A 18 34.20 -27.35 17.22
C CYS A 18 32.74 -26.97 17.54
N ARG A 19 32.34 -27.02 18.81
CA ARG A 19 30.99 -26.68 19.26
C ARG A 19 30.82 -25.18 19.57
N LEU A 20 31.92 -24.44 19.74
CA LEU A 20 31.88 -23.00 20.00
C LEU A 20 31.72 -22.19 18.71
N ASP A 21 32.34 -22.62 17.60
CA ASP A 21 32.19 -21.98 16.27
C ASP A 21 30.75 -22.03 15.74
N GLN A 22 29.99 -23.09 16.06
CA GLN A 22 28.56 -23.20 15.74
C GLN A 22 27.68 -22.26 16.56
N LEU A 23 28.10 -21.84 17.75
CA LEU A 23 27.39 -20.85 18.58
C LEU A 23 27.72 -19.40 18.17
N LEU A 24 28.80 -19.19 17.42
CA LEU A 24 29.31 -17.86 17.04
C LEU A 24 28.92 -17.43 15.61
N THR A 25 28.31 -18.31 14.82
CA THR A 25 27.84 -17.94 13.48
C THR A 25 26.49 -17.23 13.60
N ALA A 26 26.47 -15.92 13.42
CA ALA A 26 25.22 -15.15 13.40
C ALA A 26 24.25 -15.74 12.36
N GLY A 27 23.02 -16.03 12.78
CA GLY A 27 22.00 -16.59 11.91
C GLY A 27 21.67 -15.69 10.70
N PRO A 28 20.88 -16.21 9.75
CA PRO A 28 20.50 -15.45 8.56
C PRO A 28 19.82 -14.13 8.93
N ALA A 29 20.18 -13.04 8.25
CA ALA A 29 19.55 -11.74 8.48
C ALA A 29 18.07 -11.77 8.07
N PRO A 30 17.17 -11.11 8.83
CA PRO A 30 15.77 -10.98 8.44
C PRO A 30 15.63 -10.03 7.23
N VAL A 31 14.64 -10.30 6.40
CA VAL A 31 14.22 -9.48 5.26
C VAL A 31 12.73 -9.24 5.37
N VAL A 32 12.32 -7.97 5.39
CA VAL A 32 10.91 -7.56 5.36
C VAL A 32 10.51 -7.39 3.90
N ASN A 33 9.40 -8.01 3.50
CA ASN A 33 8.84 -7.86 2.16
C ASN A 33 7.48 -7.19 2.28
N LEU A 34 7.35 -6.08 1.55
CA LEU A 34 6.11 -5.36 1.32
C LEU A 34 5.83 -5.32 -0.17
N ARG A 35 4.59 -5.01 -0.53
CA ARG A 35 4.18 -4.69 -1.89
C ARG A 35 3.23 -3.50 -1.85
N PRO A 36 3.07 -2.75 -2.96
CA PRO A 36 2.10 -1.69 -3.01
C PRO A 36 0.70 -2.24 -2.74
N ASP A 37 -0.13 -1.46 -2.04
CA ASP A 37 -1.52 -1.84 -1.77
C ASP A 37 -2.47 -0.68 -2.09
N THR A 38 -3.75 -1.01 -2.28
CA THR A 38 -4.83 -0.04 -2.48
C THR A 38 -5.93 -0.30 -1.45
N ILE A 39 -6.43 0.77 -0.85
CA ILE A 39 -7.49 0.74 0.16
C ILE A 39 -8.52 1.84 -0.11
N GLY A 40 -9.78 1.56 0.18
CA GLY A 40 -10.85 2.55 0.11
C GLY A 40 -10.74 3.61 1.21
N VAL A 41 -11.29 4.79 0.95
CA VAL A 41 -11.58 5.76 2.04
C VAL A 41 -12.52 5.10 3.06
N ALA A 42 -12.20 5.29 4.33
CA ALA A 42 -12.87 4.74 5.50
C ALA A 42 -12.98 3.20 5.51
N GLU A 43 -12.13 2.53 4.74
CA GLU A 43 -11.87 1.10 4.82
C GLU A 43 -10.68 0.81 5.74
N ALA A 44 -10.69 -0.38 6.34
CA ALA A 44 -9.59 -0.92 7.15
C ALA A 44 -9.20 -2.31 6.64
N LYS A 45 -7.90 -2.57 6.50
CA LYS A 45 -7.38 -3.83 5.94
C LYS A 45 -5.99 -4.15 6.49
N PRO A 46 -5.66 -5.42 6.79
CA PRO A 46 -4.30 -5.80 7.17
C PRO A 46 -3.31 -5.56 6.02
N LEU A 47 -2.17 -4.94 6.31
CA LEU A 47 -1.06 -4.78 5.38
C LEU A 47 -0.44 -6.16 5.11
N PRO A 48 -0.31 -6.61 3.85
CA PRO A 48 0.37 -7.87 3.54
C PRO A 48 1.88 -7.70 3.76
N VAL A 49 2.38 -8.22 4.88
CA VAL A 49 3.80 -8.22 5.23
C VAL A 49 4.30 -9.65 5.39
N THR A 50 5.46 -9.96 4.81
CA THR A 50 6.16 -11.22 5.08
C THR A 50 7.59 -10.97 5.52
N VAL A 51 8.03 -11.67 6.56
CA VAL A 51 9.42 -11.64 7.02
C VAL A 51 10.07 -12.97 6.65
N THR A 52 11.22 -12.91 5.98
CA THR A 52 12.01 -14.10 5.65
C THR A 52 13.39 -14.02 6.29
N ALA A 53 13.94 -15.16 6.70
CA ALA A 53 15.32 -15.26 7.15
C ALA A 53 15.88 -16.60 6.64
N GLY A 54 17.05 -16.56 5.98
CA GLY A 54 17.66 -17.76 5.40
C GLY A 54 16.79 -18.41 4.32
N GLY A 55 15.97 -17.61 3.62
CA GLY A 55 15.02 -18.08 2.62
C GLY A 55 13.74 -18.71 3.17
N GLN A 56 13.55 -18.77 4.50
CA GLN A 56 12.36 -19.32 5.13
C GLN A 56 11.48 -18.20 5.70
N VAL A 57 10.15 -18.34 5.53
CA VAL A 57 9.17 -17.43 6.14
C VAL A 57 9.21 -17.61 7.66
N GLN A 58 9.34 -16.49 8.35
CA GLN A 58 9.34 -16.45 9.81
C GLN A 58 7.91 -16.29 10.32
N GLY A 59 7.50 -17.15 11.25
CA GLY A 59 6.20 -17.05 11.92
C GLY A 59 6.21 -15.97 13.01
N SER A 60 5.16 -15.15 13.07
CA SER A 60 4.89 -14.15 14.10
C SER A 60 6.12 -13.34 14.57
N VAL A 61 6.64 -12.50 13.68
CA VAL A 61 7.71 -11.55 14.02
C VAL A 61 7.09 -10.23 14.52
N PRO A 62 7.51 -9.70 15.69
CA PRO A 62 7.05 -8.40 16.14
C PRO A 62 7.52 -7.32 15.16
N LEU A 63 6.59 -6.52 14.65
CA LEU A 63 6.85 -5.43 13.73
C LEU A 63 6.44 -4.10 14.36
N THR A 64 7.18 -3.05 14.04
CA THR A 64 6.74 -1.67 14.24
C THR A 64 6.39 -1.05 12.90
N PHE A 65 5.35 -0.21 12.89
CA PHE A 65 4.82 0.39 11.68
C PHE A 65 4.83 1.92 11.76
N GLU A 66 4.99 2.55 10.61
CA GLU A 66 5.02 4.01 10.48
C GLU A 66 4.38 4.42 9.15
N SER A 67 3.56 5.48 9.19
CA SER A 67 3.01 6.11 7.98
C SER A 67 3.71 7.44 7.71
N SER A 68 4.11 7.66 6.46
CA SER A 68 4.68 8.93 6.02
C SER A 68 3.65 10.08 5.99
N ASN A 69 2.36 9.76 5.96
CA ASN A 69 1.30 10.75 6.00
C ASN A 69 0.03 10.20 6.69
N PRO A 70 -0.06 10.33 8.03
CA PRO A 70 -1.21 9.91 8.83
C PRO A 70 -2.53 10.60 8.47
N SER A 71 -2.52 11.73 7.75
CA SER A 71 -3.77 12.37 7.29
C SER A 71 -4.39 11.68 6.06
N ILE A 72 -3.60 10.87 5.34
CA ILE A 72 -4.03 10.09 4.18
C ILE A 72 -4.33 8.65 4.60
N ALA A 73 -3.38 8.00 5.26
CA ALA A 73 -3.54 6.64 5.77
C ALA A 73 -2.79 6.46 7.10
N THR A 74 -3.43 5.80 8.06
CA THR A 74 -2.80 5.37 9.31
C THR A 74 -2.59 3.86 9.29
N ILE A 75 -1.70 3.37 10.15
CA ILE A 75 -1.49 1.95 10.40
C ILE A 75 -1.40 1.74 11.91
N ASP A 76 -2.12 0.74 12.42
CA ASP A 76 -2.10 0.41 13.85
C ASP A 76 -0.95 -0.54 14.21
N GLN A 77 -0.80 -0.83 15.50
CA GLN A 77 0.21 -1.75 16.02
C GLN A 77 0.05 -3.20 15.55
N ASN A 78 -1.14 -3.58 15.07
CA ASN A 78 -1.42 -4.92 14.54
C ASN A 78 -1.16 -5.01 13.03
N GLY A 79 -0.71 -3.92 12.40
CA GLY A 79 -0.48 -3.85 10.95
C GLY A 79 -1.77 -3.63 10.14
N VAL A 80 -2.84 -3.14 10.76
CA VAL A 80 -4.08 -2.78 10.06
C VAL A 80 -3.99 -1.34 9.55
N VAL A 81 -4.10 -1.18 8.23
CA VAL A 81 -4.11 0.11 7.56
C VAL A 81 -5.53 0.65 7.51
N HIS A 82 -5.69 1.94 7.81
CA HIS A 82 -6.94 2.68 7.67
C HIS A 82 -6.79 3.76 6.60
N GLY A 83 -7.62 3.73 5.56
CA GLY A 83 -7.68 4.78 4.54
C GLY A 83 -8.54 5.95 5.03
N LEU A 84 -8.01 7.17 5.04
CA LEU A 84 -8.71 8.34 5.57
C LEU A 84 -9.11 9.33 4.48
N THR A 85 -8.13 9.74 3.67
CA THR A 85 -8.34 10.73 2.60
C THR A 85 -7.72 10.21 1.32
N ARG A 86 -8.36 10.48 0.17
CA ARG A 86 -7.80 10.13 -1.14
C ARG A 86 -6.38 10.65 -1.28
N GLY A 87 -5.47 9.78 -1.73
CA GLY A 87 -4.07 10.14 -1.89
C GLY A 87 -3.15 8.93 -1.81
N LYS A 88 -1.90 9.18 -1.45
CA LYS A 88 -0.88 8.14 -1.26
C LYS A 88 -0.09 8.39 0.02
N ALA A 89 0.23 7.33 0.74
CA ALA A 89 1.11 7.36 1.90
C ALA A 89 2.12 6.20 1.78
N ALA A 90 3.37 6.44 2.15
CA ALA A 90 4.34 5.37 2.28
C ALA A 90 4.20 4.76 3.68
N ILE A 91 4.12 3.44 3.76
CA ILE A 91 4.06 2.68 5.00
C ILE A 91 5.36 1.91 5.17
N THR A 92 5.99 2.07 6.33
CA THR A 92 7.24 1.40 6.69
C THR A 92 6.96 0.35 7.75
N ALA A 93 7.40 -0.89 7.52
CA ALA A 93 7.39 -1.97 8.50
C ALA A 93 8.82 -2.29 8.92
N ARG A 94 9.09 -2.37 10.23
CA ARG A 94 10.42 -2.59 10.80
C ARG A 94 10.41 -3.76 11.76
N VAL A 95 11.44 -4.60 11.68
CA VAL A 95 11.81 -5.56 12.73
C VAL A 95 12.77 -4.82 13.67
N PRO A 96 12.37 -4.52 14.92
CA PRO A 96 13.21 -3.77 15.86
C PRO A 96 14.44 -4.56 16.32
N GLY A 97 14.37 -5.89 16.24
CA GLY A 97 15.41 -6.85 16.62
C GLY A 97 14.74 -8.17 17.03
N LEU A 98 15.42 -9.29 16.82
CA LEU A 98 14.99 -10.59 17.36
C LEU A 98 15.90 -10.94 18.54
N GLU A 99 15.38 -11.63 19.57
CA GLU A 99 16.26 -12.10 20.64
C GLU A 99 17.38 -12.99 20.06
N GLY A 100 18.64 -12.63 20.33
CA GLY A 100 19.82 -13.31 19.78
C GLY A 100 20.23 -12.90 18.37
N VAL A 101 19.54 -11.94 17.73
CA VAL A 101 19.89 -11.40 16.41
C VAL A 101 19.71 -9.88 16.37
N ASP A 102 20.78 -9.13 16.66
CA ASP A 102 20.88 -7.67 16.53
C ASP A 102 21.00 -7.23 15.05
N ARG A 103 20.08 -7.69 14.19
CA ARG A 103 20.02 -7.24 12.79
C ARG A 103 18.63 -6.69 12.48
N PRO A 104 18.43 -5.37 12.64
CA PRO A 104 17.17 -4.74 12.25
C PRO A 104 16.98 -4.87 10.73
N ALA A 105 15.72 -5.00 10.32
CA ALA A 105 15.33 -5.00 8.92
C ALA A 105 14.10 -4.11 8.75
N ALA A 106 13.99 -3.46 7.61
CA ALA A 106 12.84 -2.61 7.30
C ALA A 106 12.52 -2.67 5.81
N ALA A 107 11.25 -2.47 5.49
CA ALA A 107 10.78 -2.22 4.15
C ALA A 107 9.76 -1.08 4.16
N THR A 108 9.70 -0.34 3.06
CA THR A 108 8.75 0.75 2.85
C THR A 108 8.07 0.55 1.52
N ASP A 109 6.75 0.69 1.49
CA ASP A 109 5.99 0.65 0.24
C ASP A 109 4.80 1.62 0.26
N THR A 110 4.20 1.85 -0.90
CA THR A 110 3.13 2.83 -1.10
C THR A 110 1.76 2.18 -0.90
N VAL A 111 0.92 2.82 -0.09
CA VAL A 111 -0.52 2.59 -0.02
C VAL A 111 -1.24 3.71 -0.75
N TRP A 112 -2.11 3.33 -1.68
CA TRP A 112 -3.02 4.23 -2.39
C TRP A 112 -4.38 4.22 -1.71
N VAL A 113 -4.86 5.40 -1.31
CA VAL A 113 -6.21 5.57 -0.77
C VAL A 113 -7.11 6.11 -1.86
N VAL A 114 -8.14 5.35 -2.23
CA VAL A 114 -9.00 5.63 -3.38
C VAL A 114 -10.48 5.74 -2.96
N ALA A 115 -11.29 6.38 -3.80
CA ALA A 115 -12.74 6.27 -3.66
C ALA A 115 -13.16 4.82 -3.95
N VAL A 116 -14.17 4.34 -3.22
CA VAL A 116 -14.67 2.96 -3.38
C VAL A 116 -15.60 2.86 -4.58
N SER A 117 -16.41 3.89 -4.84
CA SER A 117 -17.25 3.94 -6.03
C SER A 117 -17.36 5.36 -6.60
N VAL A 118 -17.79 5.43 -7.86
CA VAL A 118 -18.12 6.68 -8.55
C VAL A 118 -19.43 6.49 -9.29
N ILE A 119 -20.39 7.39 -9.08
CA ILE A 119 -21.68 7.40 -9.78
C ILE A 119 -21.73 8.60 -10.70
N LEU A 120 -22.09 8.36 -11.96
CA LEU A 120 -22.34 9.40 -12.97
C LEU A 120 -23.85 9.53 -13.19
N THR A 121 -24.38 10.71 -12.91
CA THR A 121 -25.78 11.07 -13.17
C THR A 121 -25.88 11.80 -14.50
N ARG A 122 -26.74 11.31 -15.37
CA ARG A 122 -27.00 11.86 -16.71
C ARG A 122 -28.48 12.19 -16.84
N PRO A 123 -28.90 13.45 -16.64
CA PRO A 123 -30.31 13.83 -16.72
C PRO A 123 -30.91 13.63 -18.11
N VAL A 124 -30.10 13.89 -19.15
CA VAL A 124 -30.45 13.70 -20.57
C VAL A 124 -29.21 13.29 -21.35
N ASP A 125 -29.35 12.30 -22.22
CA ASP A 125 -28.30 11.74 -23.09
C ASP A 125 -28.51 12.05 -24.58
N THR A 126 -29.67 12.60 -24.94
CA THR A 126 -30.03 12.99 -26.31
C THR A 126 -30.52 14.44 -26.30
N LEU A 127 -29.85 15.30 -27.09
CA LEU A 127 -30.23 16.70 -27.28
C LEU A 127 -30.87 16.85 -28.66
N THR A 128 -32.05 17.47 -28.73
CA THR A 128 -32.91 17.44 -29.93
C THR A 128 -33.02 18.79 -30.62
N SER A 129 -32.73 19.87 -29.91
CA SER A 129 -32.84 21.25 -30.40
C SER A 129 -31.52 22.01 -30.26
N LEU A 130 -31.34 23.01 -31.13
CA LEU A 130 -30.22 23.96 -31.01
C LEU A 130 -30.30 24.68 -29.66
N ASN A 131 -29.17 24.77 -28.95
CA ASN A 131 -29.04 25.30 -27.60
C ASN A 131 -29.62 24.43 -26.47
N ASP A 132 -30.09 23.21 -26.76
CA ASP A 132 -30.36 22.24 -25.69
C ASP A 132 -29.10 22.05 -24.84
N THR A 133 -29.29 21.84 -23.54
CA THR A 133 -28.20 21.65 -22.59
C THR A 133 -28.36 20.36 -21.81
N THR A 134 -27.23 19.76 -21.44
CA THR A 134 -27.14 18.68 -20.47
C THR A 134 -26.06 18.99 -19.47
N CYS A 135 -26.29 18.64 -18.20
CA CYS A 135 -25.33 18.78 -17.13
C CYS A 135 -25.13 17.43 -16.47
N LEU A 136 -23.98 16.82 -16.73
CA LEU A 136 -23.57 15.60 -16.07
C LEU A 136 -23.01 15.95 -14.70
N THR A 137 -23.39 15.18 -13.70
CA THR A 137 -22.81 15.28 -12.36
C THR A 137 -22.22 13.94 -11.97
N ALA A 138 -21.09 13.96 -11.27
CA ALA A 138 -20.46 12.76 -10.78
C ALA A 138 -20.15 12.92 -9.30
N ALA A 139 -20.35 11.85 -8.54
CA ALA A 139 -20.09 11.78 -7.11
C ALA A 139 -19.25 10.55 -6.81
N ALA A 140 -18.24 10.70 -5.96
CA ALA A 140 -17.42 9.60 -5.49
C ALA A 140 -17.82 9.25 -4.06
N TYR A 141 -17.80 7.97 -3.71
CA TYR A 141 -18.23 7.49 -2.40
C TYR A 141 -17.16 6.66 -1.70
N ASP A 142 -17.17 6.69 -0.38
CA ASP A 142 -16.33 5.86 0.47
C ASP A 142 -16.93 4.46 0.71
N LYS A 143 -16.34 3.71 1.63
CA LYS A 143 -16.78 2.36 1.98
C LYS A 143 -18.16 2.32 2.65
N GLN A 144 -18.55 3.38 3.33
CA GLN A 144 -19.82 3.54 4.05
C GLN A 144 -20.94 4.02 3.13
N GLY A 145 -20.59 4.51 1.94
CA GLY A 145 -21.53 5.08 0.98
C GLY A 145 -21.72 6.58 1.14
N ASP A 146 -20.86 7.24 1.92
CA ASP A 146 -20.87 8.69 2.09
C ASP A 146 -20.16 9.38 0.91
N SER A 147 -20.71 10.53 0.50
CA SER A 147 -20.15 11.29 -0.61
C SER A 147 -18.85 11.98 -0.21
N LEU A 148 -17.81 11.79 -1.01
CA LEU A 148 -16.54 12.47 -0.87
C LEU A 148 -16.63 13.90 -1.40
N THR A 149 -16.04 14.86 -0.68
CA THR A 149 -16.20 16.31 -0.91
C THR A 149 -15.59 16.83 -2.21
N ALA A 150 -14.68 16.07 -2.83
CA ALA A 150 -14.06 16.42 -4.11
C ALA A 150 -14.76 15.67 -5.26
N PRO A 151 -15.55 16.36 -6.10
CA PRO A 151 -16.19 15.72 -7.25
C PRO A 151 -15.12 15.25 -8.26
N PRO A 152 -15.31 14.08 -8.89
CA PRO A 152 -14.41 13.61 -9.93
C PRO A 152 -14.53 14.48 -11.19
N THR A 153 -13.47 14.46 -11.99
CA THR A 153 -13.40 15.18 -13.27
C THR A 153 -14.31 14.52 -14.31
N ILE A 154 -15.11 15.33 -15.01
CA ILE A 154 -15.86 14.94 -16.22
C ILE A 154 -15.17 15.57 -17.45
N SER A 155 -15.00 14.82 -18.54
CA SER A 155 -14.22 15.27 -19.70
C SER A 155 -14.68 14.67 -21.03
N LYS A 156 -15.00 15.52 -22.01
CA LYS A 156 -15.32 15.12 -23.39
C LYS A 156 -14.12 14.44 -24.08
N THR A 157 -14.25 13.15 -24.40
CA THR A 157 -13.20 12.34 -25.05
C THR A 157 -13.38 12.22 -26.56
N SER A 158 -14.61 12.37 -27.06
CA SER A 158 -14.89 12.35 -28.50
C SER A 158 -16.07 13.24 -28.85
N ASP A 159 -15.95 14.01 -29.93
CA ASP A 159 -17.05 14.77 -30.53
C ASP A 159 -16.70 15.03 -31.99
N PRO A 160 -16.90 14.02 -32.85
CA PRO A 160 -16.27 14.00 -34.17
C PRO A 160 -16.86 15.07 -35.10
N ASP A 161 -18.07 15.54 -34.80
CA ASP A 161 -18.72 16.58 -35.57
C ASP A 161 -18.66 17.94 -34.84
N ASN A 162 -18.03 18.05 -33.66
CA ASN A 162 -17.99 19.26 -32.82
C ASN A 162 -19.39 19.83 -32.51
N THR A 163 -20.30 18.95 -32.10
CA THR A 163 -21.71 19.21 -31.81
C THR A 163 -21.96 19.83 -30.44
N LEU A 164 -21.01 19.67 -29.50
CA LEU A 164 -21.16 20.10 -28.11
C LEU A 164 -20.09 21.11 -27.70
N THR A 165 -20.49 22.22 -27.09
CA THR A 165 -19.58 23.17 -26.44
C THR A 165 -19.74 23.13 -24.92
N PRO A 166 -18.66 23.30 -24.13
CA PRO A 166 -18.79 23.49 -22.68
C PRO A 166 -19.71 24.68 -22.38
N PHE A 167 -20.57 24.53 -21.37
CA PHE A 167 -21.57 25.54 -21.02
C PHE A 167 -21.69 25.69 -19.50
N GLY A 168 -21.27 26.82 -18.95
CA GLY A 168 -21.40 27.08 -17.51
C GLY A 168 -20.36 26.30 -16.70
N THR A 169 -20.80 25.38 -15.84
CA THR A 169 -19.94 24.61 -14.93
C THR A 169 -19.35 23.37 -15.60
N GLN A 170 -18.35 22.76 -14.96
CA GLN A 170 -17.75 21.52 -15.43
C GLN A 170 -18.80 20.40 -15.53
N GLY A 171 -18.77 19.64 -16.65
CA GLY A 171 -19.74 18.57 -16.93
C GLY A 171 -21.00 19.05 -17.65
N CYS A 172 -21.18 20.36 -17.86
CA CYS A 172 -22.29 20.91 -18.62
C CYS A 172 -21.90 21.22 -20.07
N TYR A 173 -22.77 20.82 -20.99
CA TYR A 173 -22.57 20.96 -22.44
C TYR A 173 -23.83 21.51 -23.11
N ARG A 174 -23.62 22.26 -24.19
CA ARG A 174 -24.68 22.81 -25.05
C ARG A 174 -24.56 22.26 -26.46
N ALA A 175 -25.70 21.86 -27.05
CA ALA A 175 -25.81 21.52 -28.46
C ALA A 175 -25.68 22.76 -29.34
N THR A 176 -24.72 22.74 -30.28
CA THR A 176 -24.47 23.84 -31.23
C THR A 176 -24.88 23.50 -32.66
N LYS A 177 -25.03 22.20 -32.98
CA LYS A 177 -25.53 21.70 -34.27
C LYS A 177 -25.82 20.20 -34.19
N SER A 178 -26.56 19.69 -35.16
CA SER A 178 -26.77 18.25 -35.35
C SER A 178 -25.48 17.54 -35.78
N GLY A 179 -25.34 16.27 -35.41
CA GLY A 179 -24.24 15.42 -35.80
C GLY A 179 -24.30 14.06 -35.11
N ARG A 180 -23.24 13.28 -35.27
CA ARG A 180 -23.04 11.99 -34.60
C ARG A 180 -22.85 12.17 -33.09
N SER A 181 -23.04 11.08 -32.36
CA SER A 181 -22.87 11.04 -30.90
C SER A 181 -21.46 11.48 -30.46
N ALA A 182 -21.43 12.24 -29.38
CA ALA A 182 -20.22 12.59 -28.63
C ALA A 182 -20.05 11.67 -27.40
N THR A 183 -18.81 11.48 -26.96
CA THR A 183 -18.44 10.75 -25.73
C THR A 183 -17.91 11.74 -24.69
N ILE A 184 -18.53 11.74 -23.51
CA ILE A 184 -18.23 12.60 -22.35
C ILE A 184 -17.84 11.72 -21.15
#